data_AF-A0AAF0YLS5-F1
#
_entry.id   AF-A0AAF0YLS5-F1
#
_cell.length_a   1.000
_cell.length_b   1.000
_cell.length_c   1.000
_cell.angle_alpha   90.00
_cell.angle_beta   90.00
_cell.angle_gamma   90.00
#
_symmetry.space_group_name_H-M   'P 1'
#
loop_
_entity.id
_entity.type
_entity.pdbx_description
1 polymer ?
#
loop_
_entity_poly.entity_id
_entity_poly.type
_entity_poly.pdbx_seq_one_letter_code
_entity_poly.pdbx_strand_id
1 'polypeptide(L)'
;MLNEIIKNRRIQLGLSRKNICENLCSESTLYRFESGLHDINSHLLVEICNRLKLETVIVTDIKITKKEHALFLLMQHFIYKKNIKELENILNSFKNESLSRDWFKIKNWCQAVIHFYKKEYILCENIISNHLKISEPKNSLDLLILNTLILNYISQNNYIKALEVATNCIHYIDTHKVESIDINSKVKYSYAHALFKNNYKKESEEVIIELIEMLLNEKTFFLLGKCYFFLYVIYKNKKLSLAHTYLKLSYMTFQIENSDIPQQVKEEMKHLKDSSIYL
;
A
#
# COMPACT_ATOMS: atom_id res chain seq x y z
N MET A 1 -3.86 -7.89 7.68
CA MET A 1 -2.50 -8.22 7.17
C MET A 1 -2.46 -9.70 6.81
N LEU A 2 -1.59 -10.13 5.92
CA LEU A 2 -1.60 -11.47 5.30
C LEU A 2 -1.81 -12.68 6.24
N ASN A 3 -1.27 -12.62 7.46
CA ASN A 3 -1.47 -13.62 8.51
C ASN A 3 -2.95 -13.83 8.88
N GLU A 4 -3.73 -12.75 8.99
CA GLU A 4 -5.17 -12.78 9.24
C GLU A 4 -5.93 -13.37 8.05
N ILE A 5 -5.52 -13.05 6.81
CA ILE A 5 -6.12 -13.58 5.59
C ILE A 5 -5.93 -15.11 5.55
N ILE A 6 -4.72 -15.57 5.82
CA ILE A 6 -4.37 -17.00 5.88
C ILE A 6 -5.15 -17.70 6.99
N LYS A 7 -5.18 -17.13 8.20
CA LYS A 7 -5.94 -17.65 9.34
C LYS A 7 -7.43 -17.77 9.03
N ASN A 8 -8.02 -16.70 8.51
CA ASN A 8 -9.46 -16.64 8.24
C ASN A 8 -9.84 -17.60 7.12
N ARG A 9 -9.04 -17.69 6.04
CA ARG A 9 -9.28 -18.67 4.98
C ARG A 9 -9.16 -20.10 5.49
N ARG A 10 -8.16 -20.39 6.32
CA ARG A 10 -7.99 -21.72 6.92
C ARG A 10 -9.23 -22.12 7.71
N ILE A 11 -9.74 -21.21 8.53
CA ILE A 11 -10.96 -21.40 9.32
C ILE A 11 -12.17 -21.60 8.39
N GLN A 12 -12.33 -20.79 7.35
CA GLN A 12 -13.41 -20.93 6.36
C GLN A 12 -13.41 -22.29 5.66
N LEU A 13 -12.24 -22.86 5.39
CA LEU A 13 -12.10 -24.17 4.77
C LEU A 13 -12.22 -25.33 5.78
N GLY A 14 -12.41 -25.05 7.07
CA GLY A 14 -12.47 -26.06 8.12
C GLY A 14 -11.15 -26.81 8.33
N LEU A 15 -10.02 -26.23 7.90
CA LEU A 15 -8.72 -26.89 7.96
C LEU A 15 -8.04 -26.64 9.31
N SER A 16 -7.47 -27.68 9.91
CA SER A 16 -6.61 -27.52 11.08
C SER A 16 -5.24 -26.98 10.66
N ARG A 17 -4.48 -26.42 11.62
CA ARG A 17 -3.08 -26.03 11.35
C ARG A 17 -2.26 -27.24 10.92
N LYS A 18 -2.47 -28.40 11.55
CA LYS A 18 -1.90 -29.68 11.14
C LYS A 18 -2.08 -29.97 9.65
N ASN A 19 -3.30 -29.81 9.12
CA ASN A 19 -3.58 -30.06 7.69
C ASN A 19 -2.80 -29.11 6.78
N ILE A 20 -2.67 -27.85 7.18
CA ILE A 20 -1.89 -26.87 6.40
C ILE A 20 -0.39 -27.13 6.52
N CYS A 21 0.09 -27.55 7.69
CA CYS A 21 1.51 -27.70 8.01
C CYS A 21 2.14 -29.03 7.56
N GLU A 22 1.33 -30.04 7.22
CA GLU A 22 1.78 -31.40 6.88
C GLU A 22 2.93 -31.39 5.86
N ASN A 23 4.11 -31.93 6.20
CA ASN A 23 5.30 -31.92 5.32
C ASN A 23 5.80 -30.53 4.88
N LEU A 24 5.39 -29.44 5.55
CA LEU A 24 5.84 -28.07 5.26
C LEU A 24 6.55 -27.41 6.45
N CYS A 25 5.89 -27.40 7.61
CA CYS A 25 6.43 -26.78 8.83
C CYS A 25 5.75 -27.34 10.08
N SER A 26 6.13 -26.85 11.26
CA SER A 26 5.42 -27.19 12.49
C SER A 26 4.13 -26.38 12.65
N GLU A 27 3.12 -26.94 13.32
CA GLU A 27 1.90 -26.21 13.66
C GLU A 27 2.18 -24.94 14.49
N SER A 28 3.23 -24.97 15.32
CA SER A 28 3.68 -23.83 16.10
C SER A 28 4.18 -22.68 15.23
N THR A 29 4.84 -23.00 14.10
CA THR A 29 5.33 -22.01 13.13
C THR A 29 4.15 -21.30 12.48
N LEU A 30 3.15 -22.04 12.00
CA LEU A 30 1.94 -21.45 11.42
C LEU A 30 1.12 -20.69 12.45
N TYR A 31 1.03 -21.19 13.70
CA TYR A 31 0.35 -20.47 14.78
C TYR A 31 0.99 -19.10 15.05
N ARG A 32 2.32 -19.06 15.19
CA ARG A 32 3.05 -17.81 15.44
C ARG A 32 2.90 -16.85 14.27
N PHE A 33 2.92 -17.35 13.04
CA PHE A 33 2.63 -16.56 11.84
C PHE A 33 1.22 -16.00 11.84
N GLU A 34 0.19 -16.83 11.99
CA GLU A 34 -1.21 -16.40 12.03
C GLU A 34 -1.47 -15.37 13.14
N SER A 35 -0.76 -15.49 14.26
CA SER A 35 -0.86 -14.58 15.41
C SER A 35 -0.03 -13.30 15.25
N GLY A 36 0.71 -13.15 14.13
CA GLY A 36 1.57 -11.99 13.88
C GLY A 36 2.85 -11.95 14.74
N LEU A 37 3.20 -13.05 15.40
CA LEU A 37 4.35 -13.16 16.31
C LEU A 37 5.65 -13.52 15.58
N HIS A 38 5.55 -14.08 14.37
CA HIS A 38 6.72 -14.53 13.62
C HIS A 38 6.44 -14.54 12.12
N ASP A 39 7.32 -13.92 11.34
CA ASP A 39 7.25 -14.03 9.89
C ASP A 39 7.75 -15.40 9.43
N ILE A 40 7.22 -15.88 8.31
CA ILE A 40 7.67 -17.13 7.67
C ILE A 40 8.41 -16.83 6.39
N ASN A 41 9.31 -17.74 6.00
CA ASN A 41 10.01 -17.59 4.75
C ASN A 41 9.05 -17.69 3.55
N SER A 42 9.47 -17.09 2.44
CA SER A 42 8.68 -16.96 1.22
C SER A 42 8.23 -18.30 0.63
N HIS A 43 9.09 -19.32 0.66
CA HIS A 43 8.75 -20.66 0.18
C HIS A 43 7.59 -21.28 0.97
N LEU A 44 7.67 -21.21 2.31
CA LEU A 44 6.64 -21.75 3.19
C LEU A 44 5.31 -21.01 3.02
N LEU A 45 5.34 -19.70 2.84
CA LEU A 45 4.14 -18.89 2.61
C LEU A 45 3.42 -19.28 1.32
N VAL A 46 4.16 -19.45 0.23
CA VAL A 46 3.60 -19.87 -1.07
C VAL A 46 2.88 -21.22 -0.95
N GLU A 47 3.50 -22.18 -0.28
CA GLU A 47 2.91 -23.51 -0.08
C GLU A 47 1.65 -23.48 0.81
N ILE A 48 1.64 -22.63 1.85
CA ILE A 48 0.46 -22.39 2.67
C ILE A 48 -0.68 -21.80 1.82
N CYS A 49 -0.39 -20.81 0.96
CA CYS A 49 -1.38 -20.21 0.08
C CYS A 49 -1.97 -21.23 -0.91
N ASN A 50 -1.14 -22.11 -1.47
CA ASN A 50 -1.59 -23.17 -2.38
C ASN A 50 -2.57 -24.12 -1.68
N ARG A 51 -2.25 -24.58 -0.46
CA ARG A 51 -3.11 -25.49 0.33
C ARG A 51 -4.42 -24.87 0.73
N LEU A 52 -4.41 -23.57 1.02
CA LEU A 52 -5.60 -22.83 1.38
C LEU A 52 -6.52 -22.53 0.21
N LYS A 53 -6.23 -23.08 -0.99
CA LYS A 53 -6.98 -22.82 -2.22
C LYS A 53 -7.40 -21.37 -2.28
N LEU A 54 -6.44 -20.51 -1.95
CA LEU A 54 -6.60 -19.08 -2.03
C LEU A 54 -6.58 -18.79 -3.53
N GLU A 55 -7.72 -19.08 -4.18
CA GLU A 55 -8.16 -18.35 -5.35
C GLU A 55 -8.47 -16.96 -4.83
N THR A 56 -7.41 -16.20 -4.86
CA THR A 56 -7.25 -14.92 -4.22
C THR A 56 -8.20 -13.94 -4.85
N VAL A 57 -9.17 -13.50 -4.06
CA VAL A 57 -9.85 -12.22 -4.24
C VAL A 57 -8.81 -11.13 -4.00
N ILE A 58 -7.96 -10.91 -5.01
CA ILE A 58 -7.55 -9.59 -5.44
C ILE A 58 -7.79 -9.62 -6.93
N VAL A 59 -8.71 -8.79 -7.40
CA VAL A 59 -9.01 -8.58 -8.81
C VAL A 59 -7.70 -8.20 -9.48
N THR A 60 -7.05 -9.19 -10.11
CA THR A 60 -5.96 -8.91 -11.02
C THR A 60 -6.41 -9.43 -12.37
N ASP A 61 -6.80 -8.49 -13.21
CA ASP A 61 -6.98 -8.60 -14.65
C ASP A 61 -5.66 -8.90 -15.40
N ILE A 62 -4.72 -9.56 -14.72
CA ILE A 62 -3.39 -9.94 -15.21
C ILE A 62 -3.26 -11.47 -15.19
N LYS A 63 -2.48 -12.03 -16.13
CA LYS A 63 -2.34 -13.47 -16.31
C LYS A 63 -1.04 -13.95 -15.64
N ILE A 64 -1.15 -14.31 -14.36
CA ILE A 64 -0.05 -14.85 -13.55
C ILE A 64 -0.40 -16.22 -12.96
N THR A 65 0.60 -17.02 -12.61
CA THR A 65 0.43 -18.31 -11.94
C THR A 65 0.04 -18.14 -10.46
N LYS A 66 -0.47 -19.21 -9.83
CA LYS A 66 -0.78 -19.21 -8.38
C LYS A 66 0.44 -18.89 -7.52
N LYS A 67 1.61 -19.44 -7.88
CA LYS A 67 2.89 -19.17 -7.23
C LYS A 67 3.27 -17.68 -7.34
N GLU A 68 3.23 -17.14 -8.55
CA GLU A 68 3.51 -15.72 -8.81
C GLU A 68 2.56 -14.81 -8.03
N HIS A 69 1.28 -15.15 -7.95
CA HIS A 69 0.32 -14.37 -7.17
C HIS A 69 0.63 -14.39 -5.66
N ALA A 70 0.96 -15.55 -5.09
CA ALA A 70 1.35 -15.63 -3.68
C ALA A 70 2.62 -14.79 -3.39
N LEU A 71 3.57 -14.77 -4.31
CA LEU A 71 4.76 -13.93 -4.21
C LEU A 71 4.42 -12.44 -4.35
N PHE A 72 3.50 -12.07 -5.23
CA PHE A 72 3.03 -10.70 -5.37
C PHE A 72 2.44 -10.16 -4.06
N LEU A 73 1.59 -10.94 -3.38
CA LEU A 73 1.05 -10.57 -2.06
C LEU A 73 2.16 -10.37 -1.02
N LEU A 74 3.17 -11.24 -1.03
CA LEU A 74 4.30 -11.15 -0.14
C LEU A 74 5.14 -9.89 -0.41
N MET A 75 5.38 -9.56 -1.68
CA MET A 75 6.06 -8.33 -2.08
C MET A 75 5.27 -7.10 -1.63
N GLN A 76 3.94 -7.08 -1.83
CA GLN A 76 3.08 -6.01 -1.35
C GLN A 76 3.15 -5.82 0.17
N HIS A 77 3.24 -6.92 0.92
CA HIS A 77 3.43 -6.87 2.37
C HIS A 77 4.75 -6.18 2.75
N PHE A 78 5.87 -6.57 2.13
CA PHE A 78 7.16 -5.93 2.40
C PHE A 78 7.21 -4.46 1.99
N ILE A 79 6.57 -4.10 0.88
CA ILE A 79 6.40 -2.70 0.46
C ILE A 79 5.62 -1.92 1.53
N TYR A 80 4.49 -2.45 2.00
CA TYR A 80 3.69 -1.80 3.04
C TYR A 80 4.49 -1.60 4.34
N LYS A 81 5.24 -2.62 4.76
CA LYS A 81 6.11 -2.56 5.95
C LYS A 81 7.41 -1.78 5.73
N LYS A 82 7.67 -1.28 4.52
CA LYS A 82 8.92 -0.62 4.12
C LYS A 82 10.16 -1.49 4.38
N ASN A 83 10.01 -2.82 4.33
CA ASN A 83 11.13 -3.75 4.51
C ASN A 83 11.81 -4.01 3.16
N ILE A 84 12.67 -3.09 2.76
CA ILE A 84 13.32 -3.10 1.43
C ILE A 84 14.29 -4.26 1.28
N LYS A 85 14.97 -4.63 2.37
CA LYS A 85 15.95 -5.72 2.37
C LYS A 85 15.30 -7.06 2.02
N GLU A 86 14.16 -7.38 2.62
CA GLU A 86 13.44 -8.61 2.29
C GLU A 86 12.83 -8.59 0.89
N LEU A 87 12.37 -7.42 0.42
CA LEU A 87 11.92 -7.26 -0.95
C LEU A 87 13.04 -7.56 -1.96
N GLU A 88 14.25 -7.08 -1.71
CA GLU A 88 15.45 -7.37 -2.52
C GLU A 88 15.82 -8.86 -2.48
N ASN A 89 15.84 -9.47 -1.30
CA ASN A 89 16.15 -10.90 -1.13
C ASN A 89 15.22 -11.77 -2.00
N ILE A 90 13.92 -11.47 -1.95
CA ILE A 90 12.91 -12.18 -2.72
C ILE A 90 13.15 -12.00 -4.21
N LEU A 91 13.30 -10.77 -4.70
CA LEU A 91 13.56 -10.53 -6.13
C LEU A 91 14.83 -11.24 -6.63
N ASN A 92 15.87 -11.30 -5.80
CA ASN A 92 17.14 -11.95 -6.14
C ASN A 92 17.06 -13.48 -6.14
N SER A 93 16.10 -14.08 -5.42
CA SER A 93 15.93 -15.54 -5.36
C SER A 93 15.39 -16.15 -6.67
N PHE A 94 14.82 -15.36 -7.58
CA PHE A 94 14.15 -15.83 -8.80
C PHE A 94 14.98 -15.72 -10.09
N LYS A 95 16.31 -15.90 -10.03
CA LYS A 95 17.16 -15.66 -11.20
C LYS A 95 16.92 -16.59 -12.41
N ASN A 96 16.32 -17.77 -12.23
CA ASN A 96 16.29 -18.82 -13.27
C ASN A 96 14.92 -19.53 -13.47
N GLU A 97 13.79 -18.93 -13.11
CA GLU A 97 12.47 -19.56 -13.32
C GLU A 97 11.80 -19.10 -14.64
N SER A 98 10.99 -19.97 -15.26
CA SER A 98 10.12 -19.59 -16.38
C SER A 98 8.97 -18.74 -15.85
N LEU A 99 9.08 -17.42 -16.03
CA LEU A 99 8.15 -16.44 -15.46
C LEU A 99 7.18 -15.93 -16.54
N SER A 100 5.95 -15.62 -16.13
CA SER A 100 4.94 -15.04 -17.02
C SER A 100 5.30 -13.61 -17.45
N ARG A 101 4.71 -13.14 -18.55
CA ARG A 101 4.95 -11.78 -19.06
C ARG A 101 4.55 -10.70 -18.05
N ASP A 102 3.41 -10.89 -17.38
CA ASP A 102 2.93 -9.96 -16.36
C ASP A 102 3.79 -10.00 -15.09
N TRP A 103 4.43 -11.13 -14.80
CA TRP A 103 5.42 -11.20 -13.72
C TRP A 103 6.63 -10.29 -13.98
N PHE A 104 7.09 -10.15 -15.22
CA PHE A 104 8.16 -9.20 -15.52
C PHE A 104 7.77 -7.76 -15.15
N LYS A 105 6.51 -7.36 -15.39
CA LYS A 105 6.00 -6.05 -14.95
C LYS A 105 6.03 -5.92 -13.42
N ILE A 106 5.58 -6.95 -12.70
CA ILE A 106 5.60 -6.98 -11.23
C ILE A 106 7.04 -6.87 -10.69
N LYS A 107 7.97 -7.63 -11.27
CA LYS A 107 9.38 -7.61 -10.88
C LYS A 107 9.98 -6.21 -11.06
N ASN A 108 9.77 -5.61 -12.22
CA ASN A 108 10.29 -4.28 -12.53
C ASN A 108 9.66 -3.20 -11.64
N TRP A 109 8.35 -3.32 -11.35
CA TRP A 109 7.69 -2.46 -10.38
C TRP A 109 8.34 -2.55 -8.99
N CYS A 110 8.56 -3.76 -8.49
CA CYS A 110 9.19 -3.94 -7.19
C CYS A 110 10.63 -3.38 -7.16
N GLN A 111 11.38 -3.53 -8.25
CA GLN A 111 12.69 -2.88 -8.40
C GLN A 111 12.58 -1.35 -8.36
N ALA A 112 11.63 -0.76 -9.09
CA ALA A 112 11.39 0.68 -9.04
C ALA A 112 11.05 1.16 -7.62
N VAL A 113 10.21 0.40 -6.90
CA VAL A 113 9.87 0.70 -5.50
C VAL A 113 11.11 0.67 -4.59
N ILE A 114 12.01 -0.30 -4.78
CA ILE A 114 13.29 -0.34 -4.04
C ILE A 114 14.09 0.94 -4.28
N HIS A 115 14.28 1.32 -5.55
CA HIS A 115 15.01 2.54 -5.91
C HIS A 115 14.33 3.81 -5.36
N PHE A 116 13.00 3.87 -5.38
CA PHE A 116 12.23 4.95 -4.75
C PHE A 116 12.54 5.08 -3.26
N TYR A 117 12.53 3.98 -2.50
CA TYR A 117 12.83 4.02 -1.07
C TYR A 117 14.30 4.31 -0.77
N LYS A 118 15.22 3.97 -1.68
CA LYS A 118 16.64 4.38 -1.62
C LYS A 118 16.87 5.83 -2.03
N LYS A 119 15.82 6.56 -2.42
CA LYS A 119 15.86 7.94 -2.95
C LYS A 119 16.59 8.07 -4.30
N GLU A 120 16.68 6.98 -5.05
CA GLU A 120 17.27 6.91 -6.38
C GLU A 120 16.19 7.18 -7.44
N TYR A 121 15.63 8.38 -7.40
CA TYR A 121 14.38 8.72 -8.10
C TYR A 121 14.46 8.63 -9.63
N ILE A 122 15.62 8.98 -10.20
CA ILE A 122 15.87 8.89 -11.65
C ILE A 122 15.86 7.43 -12.11
N LEU A 123 16.47 6.53 -11.33
CA LEU A 123 16.46 5.09 -11.63
C LEU A 123 15.05 4.50 -11.51
N CYS A 124 14.29 4.92 -10.48
CA CYS A 124 12.89 4.55 -10.35
C CYS A 124 12.07 4.94 -11.59
N GLU A 125 12.21 6.19 -12.06
CA GLU A 125 11.51 6.69 -13.25
C GLU A 125 11.90 5.89 -14.50
N ASN A 126 13.21 5.71 -14.73
CA ASN A 126 13.72 4.97 -15.89
C ASN A 126 13.20 3.52 -15.95
N ILE A 127 13.15 2.82 -14.81
CA ILE A 127 12.61 1.45 -14.76
C ILE A 127 11.13 1.44 -15.14
N ILE A 128 10.34 2.40 -14.67
CA ILE A 128 8.90 2.48 -14.98
C ILE A 128 8.69 2.86 -16.46
N SER A 129 9.38 3.89 -16.95
CA SER A 129 9.24 4.40 -18.31
C SER A 129 9.64 3.38 -19.40
N ASN A 130 10.59 2.52 -19.11
CA ASN A 130 11.03 1.49 -20.05
C ASN A 130 9.98 0.39 -20.30
N HIS A 131 8.99 0.25 -19.40
CA HIS A 131 8.02 -0.84 -19.45
C HIS A 131 6.56 -0.39 -19.54
N LEU A 132 6.29 0.88 -19.27
CA LEU A 132 4.98 1.51 -19.41
C LEU A 132 5.10 2.75 -20.29
N LYS A 133 4.24 2.84 -21.31
CA LYS A 133 3.98 4.13 -21.95
C LYS A 133 3.42 5.04 -20.86
N ILE A 134 4.19 6.06 -20.51
CA ILE A 134 3.90 6.97 -19.41
C ILE A 134 2.66 7.79 -19.77
N SER A 135 1.47 7.30 -19.42
CA SER A 135 0.26 8.12 -19.37
C SER A 135 -0.99 7.31 -19.01
N GLU A 136 -1.14 6.09 -19.54
CA GLU A 136 -2.44 5.40 -19.50
C GLU A 136 -2.35 4.01 -18.87
N PRO A 137 -2.98 3.79 -17.69
CA PRO A 137 -3.11 2.46 -17.13
C PRO A 137 -4.02 1.60 -18.02
N LYS A 138 -3.64 0.33 -18.19
CA LYS A 138 -4.47 -0.66 -18.92
C LYS A 138 -5.13 -1.67 -18.00
N ASN A 139 -4.59 -1.81 -16.79
CA ASN A 139 -5.03 -2.78 -15.81
C ASN A 139 -4.74 -2.30 -14.39
N SER A 140 -5.19 -3.08 -13.41
CA SER A 140 -5.04 -2.78 -11.99
C SER A 140 -3.57 -2.73 -11.54
N LEU A 141 -2.68 -3.52 -12.17
CA LEU A 141 -1.25 -3.50 -11.88
C LEU A 141 -0.62 -2.18 -12.34
N ASP A 142 -0.97 -1.70 -13.53
CA ASP A 142 -0.46 -0.44 -14.05
C ASP A 142 -0.82 0.73 -13.12
N LEU A 143 -1.99 0.73 -12.46
CA LEU A 143 -2.35 1.71 -11.43
C LEU A 143 -1.38 1.72 -10.25
N LEU A 144 -0.95 0.56 -9.76
CA LEU A 144 0.03 0.46 -8.66
C LEU A 144 1.41 1.00 -9.08
N ILE A 145 1.80 0.72 -10.32
CA ILE A 145 3.07 1.18 -10.88
C ILE A 145 3.05 2.69 -11.06
N LEU A 146 2.00 3.22 -11.67
CA LEU A 146 1.81 4.66 -11.86
C LEU A 146 1.66 5.39 -10.53
N ASN A 147 1.02 4.79 -9.51
CA ASN A 147 1.01 5.35 -8.16
C ASN A 147 2.42 5.53 -7.58
N THR A 148 3.32 4.58 -7.84
CA THR A 148 4.74 4.72 -7.45
C THR A 148 5.41 5.86 -8.22
N LEU A 149 5.12 5.99 -9.52
CA LEU A 149 5.64 7.08 -10.35
C LEU A 149 5.14 8.47 -9.88
N ILE A 150 3.87 8.59 -9.49
CA ILE A 150 3.28 9.82 -8.95
C ILE A 150 4.04 10.23 -7.68
N LEU A 151 4.24 9.30 -6.74
CA LEU A 151 5.00 9.56 -5.52
C LEU A 151 6.46 9.93 -5.80
N ASN A 152 7.07 9.30 -6.81
CA ASN A 152 8.41 9.62 -7.28
C ASN A 152 8.50 11.06 -7.81
N TYR A 153 7.56 11.49 -8.67
CA TYR A 153 7.50 12.85 -9.17
C TYR A 153 7.26 13.89 -8.07
N ILE A 154 6.36 13.60 -7.12
CA ILE A 154 6.16 14.47 -5.96
C ILE A 154 7.45 14.62 -5.15
N SER A 155 8.20 13.53 -4.97
CA SER A 155 9.47 13.54 -4.23
C SER A 155 10.57 14.32 -4.95
N GLN A 156 10.47 14.45 -6.27
CA GLN A 156 11.34 15.28 -7.11
C GLN A 156 10.84 16.73 -7.28
N ASN A 157 9.76 17.12 -6.59
CA ASN A 157 9.06 18.40 -6.77
C ASN A 157 8.47 18.61 -8.19
N ASN A 158 8.35 17.55 -9.00
CA ASN A 158 7.76 17.62 -10.33
C ASN A 158 6.24 17.45 -10.25
N TYR A 159 5.58 18.43 -9.66
CA TYR A 159 4.15 18.33 -9.31
C TYR A 159 3.23 18.29 -10.54
N ILE A 160 3.62 18.95 -11.64
CA ILE A 160 2.83 18.98 -12.87
C ILE A 160 2.74 17.57 -13.46
N LYS A 161 3.88 16.88 -13.65
CA LYS A 161 3.89 15.48 -14.12
C LYS A 161 3.16 14.55 -13.16
N ALA A 162 3.32 14.76 -11.85
CA ALA A 162 2.60 13.96 -10.86
C ALA A 162 1.08 14.07 -11.03
N LEU A 163 0.58 15.29 -11.24
CA LEU A 163 -0.85 15.55 -11.41
C LEU A 163 -1.38 14.98 -12.72
N GLU A 164 -0.63 15.12 -13.81
CA GLU A 164 -0.98 14.54 -15.12
C GLU A 164 -1.19 13.03 -15.01
N VAL A 165 -0.20 12.30 -14.50
CA VAL A 165 -0.28 10.84 -14.34
C VAL A 165 -1.40 10.44 -13.38
N ALA A 166 -1.56 11.16 -12.27
CA ALA A 166 -2.60 10.88 -11.29
C ALA A 166 -4.02 11.09 -11.86
N THR A 167 -4.21 12.12 -12.69
CA THR A 167 -5.49 12.40 -13.33
C THR A 167 -5.91 11.26 -14.27
N ASN A 168 -4.96 10.74 -15.06
CA ASN A 168 -5.23 9.59 -15.94
C ASN A 168 -5.57 8.32 -15.13
N CYS A 169 -4.93 8.13 -13.97
CA CYS A 169 -5.25 7.02 -13.08
C CYS A 169 -6.66 7.11 -12.50
N ILE A 170 -7.08 8.31 -12.07
CA ILE A 170 -8.45 8.54 -11.57
C ILE A 170 -9.48 8.32 -12.68
N HIS A 171 -9.23 8.89 -13.87
CA HIS A 171 -10.12 8.68 -15.02
C HIS A 171 -10.31 7.18 -15.34
N TYR A 172 -9.24 6.39 -15.27
CA TYR A 172 -9.33 4.95 -15.47
C TYR A 172 -10.15 4.25 -14.36
N ILE A 173 -9.91 4.60 -13.09
CA ILE A 173 -10.65 4.05 -11.94
C ILE A 173 -12.15 4.29 -12.09
N ASP A 174 -12.54 5.50 -12.45
CA ASP A 174 -13.95 5.89 -12.58
C ASP A 174 -14.60 5.21 -13.79
N THR A 175 -13.88 5.16 -14.92
CA THR A 175 -14.39 4.54 -16.16
C THR A 175 -14.57 3.03 -16.03
N HIS A 176 -13.61 2.34 -15.41
CA HIS A 176 -13.61 0.88 -15.29
C HIS A 176 -14.22 0.38 -13.98
N LYS A 177 -14.64 1.30 -13.09
CA LYS A 177 -15.21 0.99 -11.76
C LYS A 177 -14.33 0.03 -10.97
N VAL A 178 -13.05 0.39 -10.80
CA VAL A 178 -12.09 -0.45 -10.08
C VAL A 178 -12.54 -0.64 -8.62
N GLU A 179 -12.99 -1.85 -8.29
CA GLU A 179 -13.56 -2.20 -6.99
C GLU A 179 -12.50 -2.33 -5.87
N SER A 180 -11.22 -2.50 -6.22
CA SER A 180 -10.17 -2.72 -5.22
C SER A 180 -9.94 -1.49 -4.34
N ILE A 181 -10.42 -1.55 -3.10
CA ILE A 181 -10.23 -0.50 -2.08
C ILE A 181 -8.75 -0.15 -1.90
N ASP A 182 -7.85 -1.15 -1.88
CA ASP A 182 -6.42 -0.93 -1.66
C ASP A 182 -5.79 -0.10 -2.80
N ILE A 183 -6.14 -0.40 -4.05
CA ILE A 183 -5.61 0.32 -5.22
C ILE A 183 -6.24 1.72 -5.28
N ASN A 184 -7.57 1.78 -5.18
CA ASN A 184 -8.34 3.01 -5.28
C ASN A 184 -7.89 4.02 -4.21
N SER A 185 -7.79 3.59 -2.95
CA SER A 185 -7.35 4.45 -1.84
C SER A 185 -5.92 4.98 -2.01
N LYS A 186 -4.97 4.16 -2.48
CA LYS A 186 -3.59 4.60 -2.75
C LYS A 186 -3.54 5.67 -3.84
N VAL A 187 -4.23 5.43 -4.96
CA VAL A 187 -4.24 6.36 -6.10
C VAL A 187 -4.93 7.67 -5.73
N LYS A 188 -6.12 7.62 -5.11
CA LYS A 188 -6.83 8.82 -4.63
C LYS A 188 -5.99 9.63 -3.65
N TYR A 189 -5.31 8.98 -2.71
CA TYR A 189 -4.41 9.66 -1.78
C TYR A 189 -3.26 10.37 -2.51
N SER A 190 -2.61 9.70 -3.46
CA SER A 190 -1.53 10.29 -4.26
C SER A 190 -2.01 11.42 -5.16
N TYR A 191 -3.22 11.29 -5.73
CA TYR A 191 -3.88 12.33 -6.53
C TYR A 191 -4.17 13.58 -5.69
N ALA A 192 -4.76 13.42 -4.50
CA ALA A 192 -4.96 14.52 -3.57
C ALA A 192 -3.64 15.21 -3.19
N HIS A 193 -2.56 14.45 -3.04
CA HIS A 193 -1.24 15.01 -2.78
C HIS A 193 -0.71 15.83 -3.95
N ALA A 194 -0.87 15.33 -5.19
CA ALA A 194 -0.52 16.07 -6.39
C ALA A 194 -1.34 17.36 -6.53
N LEU A 195 -2.66 17.32 -6.30
CA LEU A 195 -3.53 18.50 -6.29
C LEU A 195 -3.05 19.55 -5.28
N PHE A 196 -2.81 19.14 -4.04
CA PHE A 196 -2.34 20.03 -2.97
C PHE A 196 -1.05 20.75 -3.33
N LYS A 197 -0.08 20.01 -3.92
CA LYS A 197 1.22 20.55 -4.33
C LYS A 197 1.13 21.48 -5.54
N ASN A 198 0.10 21.33 -6.38
CA ASN A 198 -0.20 22.24 -7.49
C ASN A 198 -1.16 23.38 -7.11
N ASN A 199 -1.36 23.65 -5.81
CA ASN A 199 -2.24 24.71 -5.28
C ASN A 199 -3.76 24.51 -5.46
N TYR A 200 -4.22 23.35 -5.94
CA TYR A 200 -5.63 22.96 -5.97
C TYR A 200 -6.09 22.43 -4.61
N LYS A 201 -6.05 23.31 -3.60
CA LYS A 201 -6.24 22.91 -2.20
C LYS A 201 -7.67 22.47 -1.88
N LYS A 202 -8.67 23.04 -2.55
CA LYS A 202 -10.08 22.73 -2.28
C LYS A 202 -10.42 21.35 -2.85
N GLU A 203 -10.01 21.10 -4.08
CA GLU A 203 -10.18 19.84 -4.79
C GLU A 203 -9.41 18.71 -4.06
N SER A 204 -8.20 19.01 -3.58
CA SER A 204 -7.43 18.07 -2.74
C SER A 204 -8.18 17.69 -1.47
N GLU A 205 -8.81 18.67 -0.81
CA GLU A 205 -9.59 18.45 0.40
C GLU A 205 -10.82 17.57 0.14
N GLU A 206 -11.59 17.90 -0.90
CA GLU A 206 -12.77 17.14 -1.34
C GLU A 206 -12.41 15.67 -1.59
N VAL A 207 -11.34 15.40 -2.34
CA VAL A 207 -10.85 14.04 -2.61
C VAL A 207 -10.47 13.29 -1.33
N ILE A 208 -9.81 13.95 -0.36
CA ILE A 208 -9.43 13.31 0.91
C ILE A 208 -10.66 13.00 1.77
N ILE A 209 -11.67 13.89 1.79
CA ILE A 209 -12.91 13.66 2.53
C ILE A 209 -13.67 12.46 1.94
N GLU A 210 -13.85 12.42 0.61
CA GLU A 210 -14.46 11.28 -0.07
C GLU A 210 -13.69 9.98 0.18
N LEU A 211 -12.35 10.04 0.19
CA LEU A 211 -11.52 8.89 0.52
C LEU A 211 -11.74 8.41 1.96
N ILE A 212 -11.86 9.33 2.92
CA ILE A 212 -12.16 8.97 4.32
C ILE A 212 -13.53 8.29 4.41
N GLU A 213 -14.56 8.83 3.76
CA GLU A 213 -15.91 8.24 3.75
C GLU A 213 -15.90 6.83 3.17
N MET A 214 -15.21 6.63 2.04
CA MET A 214 -15.04 5.31 1.41
C MET A 214 -14.34 4.32 2.36
N LEU A 215 -13.26 4.72 3.04
CA LEU A 215 -12.53 3.85 3.97
C LEU A 215 -13.38 3.47 5.21
N LEU A 216 -14.18 4.42 5.71
CA LEU A 216 -15.08 4.19 6.84
C LEU A 216 -16.24 3.26 6.47
N ASN A 217 -16.84 3.44 5.29
CA ASN A 217 -17.91 2.58 4.78
C ASN A 217 -17.43 1.12 4.63
N GLU A 218 -16.20 0.95 4.16
CA GLU A 218 -15.52 -0.34 4.00
C GLU A 218 -14.90 -0.87 5.30
N LYS A 219 -15.08 -0.17 6.42
CA LYS A 219 -14.61 -0.54 7.76
C LYS A 219 -13.11 -0.86 7.81
N THR A 220 -12.31 -0.12 7.05
CA THR A 220 -10.86 -0.30 6.99
C THR A 220 -10.11 0.90 7.55
N PHE A 221 -9.09 0.64 8.38
CA PHE A 221 -8.18 1.66 8.89
C PHE A 221 -7.02 1.95 7.93
N PHE A 222 -6.94 1.20 6.82
CA PHE A 222 -5.89 1.35 5.83
C PHE A 222 -5.82 2.79 5.29
N LEU A 223 -4.65 3.44 5.39
CA LEU A 223 -4.41 4.86 5.03
C LEU A 223 -5.24 5.91 5.80
N LEU A 224 -6.23 5.52 6.60
CA LEU A 224 -7.15 6.44 7.28
C LEU A 224 -6.39 7.42 8.19
N GLY A 225 -5.41 6.93 8.96
CA GLY A 225 -4.55 7.76 9.79
C GLY A 225 -3.75 8.80 8.99
N LYS A 226 -3.31 8.45 7.77
CA LYS A 226 -2.64 9.38 6.86
C LYS A 226 -3.59 10.41 6.27
N CYS A 227 -4.83 10.02 5.95
CA CYS A 227 -5.85 10.94 5.43
C CYS A 227 -6.20 12.02 6.46
N TYR A 228 -6.39 11.65 7.74
CA TYR A 228 -6.58 12.62 8.81
C TYR A 228 -5.36 13.53 9.00
N PHE A 229 -4.14 12.99 8.93
CA PHE A 229 -2.94 13.84 8.98
C PHE A 229 -2.88 14.80 7.79
N PHE A 230 -3.33 14.37 6.61
CA PHE A 230 -3.41 15.23 5.44
C PHE A 230 -4.36 16.42 5.71
N LEU A 231 -5.56 16.16 6.22
CA LEU A 231 -6.50 17.23 6.59
C LEU A 231 -5.91 18.16 7.66
N TYR A 232 -5.17 17.64 8.65
CA TYR A 232 -4.40 18.47 9.59
C TYR A 232 -3.49 19.46 8.84
N VAL A 233 -2.69 18.98 7.87
CA VAL A 233 -1.78 19.83 7.09
C VAL A 233 -2.52 20.89 6.28
N ILE A 234 -3.70 20.58 5.73
CA ILE A 234 -4.53 21.55 5.00
C ILE A 234 -5.05 22.65 5.95
N TYR A 235 -5.46 22.26 7.16
CA TYR A 235 -6.19 23.13 8.08
C TYR A 235 -5.34 23.87 9.10
N LYS A 236 -4.10 23.43 9.38
CA LYS A 236 -3.28 23.97 10.48
C LYS A 236 -3.06 25.49 10.43
N ASN A 237 -3.04 26.08 9.23
CA ASN A 237 -2.88 27.53 9.04
C ASN A 237 -4.20 28.29 8.82
N LYS A 238 -5.35 27.59 8.79
CA LYS A 238 -6.68 28.18 8.50
C LYS A 238 -7.62 28.12 9.71
N LYS A 239 -7.75 26.94 10.33
CA LYS A 239 -8.68 26.66 11.43
C LYS A 239 -8.01 25.71 12.42
N LEU A 240 -7.31 26.28 13.40
CA LEU A 240 -6.45 25.53 14.30
C LEU A 240 -7.21 24.47 15.13
N SER A 241 -8.41 24.82 15.63
CA SER A 241 -9.25 23.89 16.39
C SER A 241 -9.62 22.64 15.59
N LEU A 242 -10.03 22.81 14.34
CA LEU A 242 -10.37 21.71 13.44
C LEU A 242 -9.13 20.89 13.07
N ALA A 243 -8.00 21.56 12.82
CA ALA A 243 -6.73 20.89 12.56
C ALA A 243 -6.31 19.98 13.73
N HIS A 244 -6.45 20.47 14.97
CA HIS A 244 -6.15 19.69 16.17
C HIS A 244 -7.03 18.43 16.29
N THR A 245 -8.30 18.51 15.92
CA THR A 245 -9.19 17.34 15.85
C THR A 245 -8.65 16.30 14.87
N TYR A 246 -8.26 16.72 13.66
CA TYR A 246 -7.69 15.81 12.66
C TYR A 246 -6.36 15.20 13.11
N LEU A 247 -5.50 15.96 13.78
CA LEU A 247 -4.25 15.44 14.33
C LEU A 247 -4.50 14.35 15.38
N LYS A 248 -5.48 14.56 16.28
CA LYS A 248 -5.89 13.55 17.27
C LYS A 248 -6.44 12.29 16.59
N LEU A 249 -7.33 12.45 15.61
CA LEU A 249 -7.90 11.32 14.85
C LEU A 249 -6.82 10.52 14.11
N SER A 250 -5.84 11.21 13.52
CA SER A 250 -4.69 10.58 12.88
C SER A 250 -3.90 9.73 13.88
N TYR A 251 -3.54 10.31 15.02
CA TYR A 251 -2.79 9.64 16.07
C TYR A 251 -3.52 8.41 16.61
N MET A 252 -4.82 8.54 16.93
CA MET A 252 -5.64 7.43 17.43
C MET A 252 -5.77 6.30 16.41
N THR A 253 -5.96 6.64 15.13
CA THR A 253 -6.05 5.63 14.07
C THR A 253 -4.77 4.80 13.95
N PHE A 254 -3.59 5.43 14.00
CA PHE A 254 -2.32 4.69 13.98
C PHE A 254 -2.12 3.81 15.21
N GLN A 255 -2.57 4.26 16.39
CA GLN A 255 -2.55 3.43 17.61
C GLN A 255 -3.44 2.19 17.47
N ILE A 256 -4.66 2.36 16.94
CA ILE A 256 -5.61 1.25 16.73
C ILE A 256 -5.07 0.24 15.71
N GLU A 257 -4.45 0.71 14.63
CA GLU A 257 -3.84 -0.14 13.61
C GLU A 257 -2.62 -0.92 14.14
N ASN A 258 -2.14 -0.65 15.37
CA ASN A 258 -0.86 -1.11 15.90
C ASN A 258 0.29 -0.85 14.90
N SER A 259 0.21 0.26 14.17
CA SER A 259 1.20 0.65 13.17
C SER A 259 2.17 1.67 13.75
N ASP A 260 3.36 1.76 13.14
CA ASP A 260 4.35 2.76 13.55
C ASP A 260 3.79 4.16 13.28
N ILE A 261 3.47 4.89 14.35
CA ILE A 261 3.02 6.28 14.25
C ILE A 261 4.14 7.10 13.59
N PRO A 262 3.86 7.81 12.47
CA PRO A 262 4.86 8.62 11.80
C PRO A 262 5.49 9.67 12.75
N GLN A 263 6.80 9.87 12.65
CA GLN A 263 7.54 10.79 13.52
C GLN A 263 6.95 12.21 13.51
N GLN A 264 6.56 12.71 12.34
CA GLN A 264 5.90 14.01 12.19
C GLN A 264 4.60 14.12 13.02
N VAL A 265 3.80 13.06 13.04
CA VAL A 265 2.56 13.02 13.86
C VAL A 265 2.91 13.04 15.35
N LYS A 266 3.96 12.32 15.76
CA LYS A 266 4.43 12.32 17.16
C LYS A 266 4.92 13.70 17.60
N GLU A 267 5.69 14.38 16.76
CA GLU A 267 6.24 15.72 17.04
C GLU A 267 5.13 16.76 17.16
N GLU A 268 4.23 16.81 16.18
CA GLU A 268 3.07 17.72 16.19
C GLU A 268 2.16 17.46 17.40
N MET A 269 1.97 16.19 17.78
CA MET A 269 1.17 15.83 18.96
C MET A 269 1.85 16.20 20.28
N LYS A 270 3.19 16.25 20.35
CA LYS A 270 3.92 16.75 21.52
C LYS A 270 3.70 18.25 21.70
N HIS A 271 3.85 19.03 20.62
CA HIS A 271 3.60 20.47 20.65
C HIS A 271 2.16 20.81 21.09
N LEU A 272 1.19 19.99 20.70
CA LEU A 272 -0.20 20.13 21.15
C LEU A 272 -0.38 19.87 22.66
N LYS A 273 0.36 18.91 23.22
CA LYS A 273 0.33 18.64 24.67
C LYS A 273 1.02 19.75 25.46
N ASP A 274 2.16 20.24 24.97
CA ASP A 274 2.90 21.30 25.64
C ASP A 274 2.13 22.62 25.63
N SER A 275 1.41 22.94 24.54
CA SER A 275 0.54 24.12 24.47
C SER A 275 -0.72 24.03 25.34
N SER A 276 -1.20 22.81 25.65
CA SER A 276 -2.31 22.60 26.58
C SER A 276 -1.94 22.71 28.06
N ILE A 277 -0.65 22.85 28.39
CA ILE A 277 -0.16 23.09 29.77
C ILE A 277 -0.15 24.59 30.11
N TYR A 278 -0.31 25.47 29.11
CA TYR A 278 -0.30 26.93 29.27
C TYR A 278 -1.69 27.59 29.10
N LEU A 279 -2.77 26.81 29.21
CA LEU A 279 -4.17 27.26 29.27
C LEU A 279 -4.80 26.78 30.58
#